data_AF-A0A7X3SI87-F1
#
_entry.id   AF-A0A7X3SI87-F1
#
_cell.length_a   1.000
_cell.length_b   1.000
_cell.length_c   1.000
_cell.angle_alpha   90.00
_cell.angle_beta   90.00
_cell.angle_gamma   90.00
#
_symmetry.space_group_name_H-M   'P 1'
#
loop_
_entity.id
_entity.type
_entity.pdbx_description
1 polymer ?
#
loop_
_entity_poly.entity_id
_entity_poly.type
_entity_poly.pdbx_seq_one_letter_code
_entity_poly.pdbx_strand_id
1 'polypeptide(L)'
;MKKFTIVSSLLFVLLFCGMVGYVASSEDFTPPKEEEEAVVPEEDREAPVWNKTVDELVSFLEEKGLIHADSKVTLSAEGLCTLALKYDGAEIYWWDLENLAPESDEYQAYESLRTKGEIDLYGAGTIIMPKKNGPFALLLTYYEGDVQALEKAFGEFGQEN
;
A
#
# COMPACT_ATOMS: atom_id res chain seq x y z
N MET A 1 20.31 -29.44 -45.56
CA MET A 1 20.11 -29.27 -44.10
C MET A 1 19.69 -27.85 -43.73
N LYS A 2 20.53 -26.79 -43.87
CA LYS A 2 20.15 -25.40 -43.55
C LYS A 2 18.82 -24.89 -44.15
N LYS A 3 18.58 -25.12 -45.44
CA LYS A 3 17.34 -24.67 -46.12
C LYS A 3 16.07 -25.37 -45.60
N PHE A 4 16.18 -26.63 -45.21
CA PHE A 4 15.08 -27.40 -44.62
C PHE A 4 14.77 -26.94 -43.19
N THR A 5 15.82 -26.63 -42.40
CA THR A 5 15.66 -26.04 -41.07
C THR A 5 14.97 -24.68 -41.11
N ILE A 6 15.36 -23.81 -42.05
CA ILE A 6 14.74 -22.48 -42.20
C ILE A 6 13.26 -22.58 -42.55
N VAL A 7 12.90 -23.44 -43.52
CA VAL A 7 11.50 -23.66 -43.92
C VAL A 7 10.69 -24.25 -42.77
N SER A 8 11.24 -25.23 -42.05
CA SER A 8 10.59 -25.84 -40.89
C SER A 8 10.34 -24.82 -39.77
N SER A 9 11.34 -24.00 -39.42
CA SER A 9 11.19 -22.95 -38.40
C SER A 9 10.16 -21.89 -38.78
N LEU A 10 10.11 -21.46 -40.05
CA LEU A 10 9.07 -20.55 -40.53
C LEU A 10 7.67 -21.15 -40.39
N LEU A 11 7.54 -22.45 -40.69
CA LEU A 11 6.27 -23.17 -40.57
C LEU A 11 5.82 -23.26 -39.11
N PHE A 12 6.75 -23.49 -38.17
CA PHE A 12 6.46 -23.48 -36.73
C PHE A 12 6.03 -22.10 -36.23
N VAL A 13 6.69 -21.02 -36.67
CA VAL A 13 6.29 -19.65 -36.30
C VAL A 13 4.90 -19.34 -36.83
N LEU A 14 4.60 -19.71 -38.08
CA LEU A 14 3.26 -19.50 -38.67
C LEU A 14 2.18 -20.31 -37.95
N LEU A 15 2.47 -21.57 -37.59
CA LEU A 15 1.58 -22.39 -36.77
C LEU A 15 1.34 -21.77 -35.40
N PHE A 16 2.38 -21.28 -34.75
CA PHE A 16 2.27 -20.62 -33.46
C PHE A 16 1.43 -19.34 -33.52
N CYS A 17 1.70 -18.46 -34.49
CA CYS A 17 0.89 -17.26 -34.71
C CYS A 17 -0.57 -17.59 -35.04
N GLY A 18 -0.81 -18.64 -35.83
CA GLY A 18 -2.16 -19.11 -36.14
C GLY A 18 -2.91 -19.61 -34.90
N MET A 19 -2.24 -20.38 -34.03
CA MET A 19 -2.82 -20.85 -32.76
C MET A 19 -3.11 -19.69 -31.81
N VAL A 20 -2.20 -18.72 -31.67
CA VAL A 20 -2.41 -17.52 -30.84
C VAL A 20 -3.58 -16.69 -31.35
N GLY A 21 -3.67 -16.47 -32.67
CA GLY A 21 -4.78 -15.74 -33.27
C GLY A 21 -6.13 -16.45 -33.11
N TYR A 22 -6.14 -17.78 -33.22
CA TYR A 22 -7.34 -18.59 -32.98
C TYR A 22 -7.82 -18.49 -31.53
N VAL A 23 -6.91 -18.61 -30.55
CA VAL A 23 -7.25 -18.46 -29.12
C VAL A 23 -7.77 -17.05 -28.84
N ALA A 24 -7.09 -16.00 -29.32
CA ALA A 24 -7.52 -14.61 -29.12
C ALA A 24 -8.90 -14.30 -29.72
N SER A 25 -9.35 -15.09 -30.71
CA SER A 25 -10.66 -14.91 -31.37
C SER A 25 -11.73 -15.88 -30.85
N SER A 26 -11.40 -16.77 -29.91
CA SER A 26 -12.35 -17.72 -29.34
C SER A 26 -13.33 -17.04 -28.38
N GLU A 27 -14.57 -17.52 -28.32
CA GLU A 27 -15.61 -16.99 -27.42
C GLU A 27 -15.24 -17.18 -25.94
N ASP A 28 -14.39 -18.16 -25.63
CA ASP A 28 -13.89 -18.46 -24.29
C ASP A 28 -12.71 -17.56 -23.88
N PHE A 29 -12.11 -16.82 -24.83
CA PHE A 29 -11.03 -15.90 -24.51
C PHE A 29 -11.58 -14.62 -23.89
N THR A 30 -11.41 -14.51 -22.58
CA THR A 30 -11.60 -13.25 -21.87
C THR A 30 -10.23 -12.56 -21.85
N PRO A 31 -10.04 -11.43 -22.56
CA PRO A 31 -8.81 -10.66 -22.40
C PRO A 31 -8.65 -10.30 -20.91
N PRO A 32 -7.41 -10.16 -20.40
CA PRO A 32 -7.21 -9.57 -19.08
C PRO A 32 -8.03 -8.29 -19.05
N LYS A 33 -8.88 -8.12 -18.03
CA LYS A 33 -9.46 -6.81 -17.78
C LYS A 33 -8.27 -5.87 -17.70
N GLU A 34 -8.23 -4.86 -18.57
CA GLU A 34 -7.49 -3.65 -18.22
C GLU A 34 -7.97 -3.34 -16.80
N GLU A 35 -7.03 -3.33 -15.84
CA GLU A 35 -7.33 -2.83 -14.52
C GLU A 35 -7.87 -1.42 -14.78
N GLU A 36 -9.19 -1.25 -14.73
CA GLU A 36 -9.80 0.07 -14.72
C GLU A 36 -9.02 0.79 -13.65
N GLU A 37 -8.27 1.83 -14.03
CA GLU A 37 -7.52 2.65 -13.08
C GLU A 37 -8.51 2.98 -11.98
N ALA A 38 -8.39 2.30 -10.84
CA ALA A 38 -9.35 2.44 -9.76
C ALA A 38 -9.33 3.93 -9.46
N VAL A 39 -10.47 4.60 -9.65
CA VAL A 39 -10.56 6.04 -9.44
C VAL A 39 -10.13 6.26 -8.00
N VAL A 40 -8.89 6.71 -7.81
CA VAL A 40 -8.32 6.88 -6.49
C VAL A 40 -9.15 7.99 -5.86
N PRO A 41 -9.92 7.71 -4.80
CA PRO A 41 -10.77 8.72 -4.21
C PRO A 41 -9.92 9.93 -3.83
N GLU A 42 -10.36 11.11 -4.24
CA GLU A 42 -9.71 12.34 -3.81
C GLU A 42 -9.80 12.41 -2.28
N GLU A 43 -8.66 12.68 -1.64
CA GLU A 43 -8.62 12.76 -0.18
C GLU A 43 -9.19 14.11 0.25
N ASP A 44 -10.10 14.09 1.21
CA ASP A 44 -10.53 15.31 1.88
C ASP A 44 -9.40 15.82 2.79
N ARG A 45 -8.56 16.71 2.25
CA ARG A 45 -7.44 17.35 2.96
C ARG A 45 -7.88 18.34 4.04
N GLU A 46 -9.16 18.69 4.07
CA GLU A 46 -9.75 19.56 5.10
C GLU A 46 -10.26 18.76 6.32
N ALA A 47 -10.27 17.42 6.23
CA ALA A 47 -10.70 16.58 7.34
C ALA A 47 -9.83 16.81 8.59
N PRO A 48 -10.42 16.80 9.82
CA PRO A 48 -9.69 17.17 11.03
C PRO A 48 -8.43 16.33 11.30
N VAL A 49 -8.41 15.07 10.83
CA VAL A 49 -7.26 14.16 10.93
C VAL A 49 -5.96 14.74 10.36
N TRP A 50 -6.03 15.60 9.34
CA TRP A 50 -4.84 16.22 8.73
C TRP A 50 -4.12 17.20 9.65
N ASN A 51 -4.85 17.77 10.61
CA ASN A 51 -4.31 18.70 11.60
C ASN A 51 -3.90 17.99 12.90
N LYS A 52 -3.93 16.66 12.93
CA LYS A 52 -3.56 15.87 14.10
C LYS A 52 -2.09 15.51 14.11
N THR A 53 -1.57 15.32 15.31
CA THR A 53 -0.20 14.87 15.57
C THR A 53 -0.14 13.37 15.89
N VAL A 54 1.04 12.78 15.74
CA VAL A 54 1.29 11.38 16.16
C VAL A 54 1.07 11.22 17.67
N ASP A 55 1.44 12.20 18.48
CA ASP A 55 1.25 12.15 19.93
C ASP A 55 -0.24 12.17 20.32
N GLU A 56 -1.09 12.92 19.60
CA GLU A 56 -2.54 12.88 19.78
C GLU A 56 -3.12 11.50 19.40
N LEU A 57 -2.64 10.89 18.30
CA LEU A 57 -3.06 9.55 17.91
C LEU A 57 -2.69 8.51 18.96
N VAL A 58 -1.43 8.53 19.43
CA VAL A 58 -0.95 7.60 20.45
C VAL A 58 -1.74 7.77 21.74
N SER A 59 -1.93 9.01 22.20
CA SER A 59 -2.71 9.29 23.41
C SER A 59 -4.15 8.78 23.28
N PHE A 60 -4.80 9.00 22.14
CA PHE A 60 -6.16 8.53 21.88
C PHE A 60 -6.29 7.00 21.91
N LEU A 61 -5.30 6.28 21.38
CA LEU A 61 -5.29 4.81 21.40
C LEU A 61 -4.95 4.26 22.79
N GLU A 62 -4.05 4.91 23.52
CA GLU A 62 -3.67 4.55 24.89
C GLU A 62 -4.82 4.77 25.88
N GLU A 63 -5.55 5.88 25.78
CA GLU A 63 -6.74 6.17 26.61
C GLU A 63 -7.83 5.10 26.47
N LYS A 64 -7.90 4.45 25.31
CA LYS A 64 -8.81 3.32 25.04
C LYS A 64 -8.26 1.98 25.50
N GLY A 65 -7.03 1.94 26.03
CA GLY A 65 -6.35 0.71 26.47
C GLY A 65 -5.97 -0.21 25.32
N LEU A 66 -5.81 0.33 24.10
CA LEU A 66 -5.48 -0.45 22.90
C LEU A 66 -3.97 -0.58 22.70
N ILE A 67 -3.19 0.38 23.21
CA ILE A 67 -1.73 0.33 23.21
C ILE A 67 -1.20 0.82 24.57
N HIS A 68 0.04 0.48 24.90
CA HIS A 68 0.70 0.92 26.13
C HIS A 68 1.99 1.69 25.82
N ALA A 69 2.15 2.89 26.36
CA ALA A 69 3.31 3.73 26.08
C ALA A 69 4.67 3.12 26.50
N ASP A 70 4.67 2.20 27.47
CA ASP A 70 5.87 1.50 27.92
C ASP A 70 6.40 0.47 26.91
N SER A 71 5.57 0.05 25.96
CA SER A 71 5.93 -0.86 24.87
C SER A 71 6.58 -0.16 23.66
N LYS A 72 6.76 1.17 23.73
CA LYS A 72 7.23 1.99 22.60
C LYS A 72 8.58 1.53 22.05
N VAL A 73 8.62 1.31 20.74
CA VAL A 73 9.85 1.12 19.97
C VAL A 73 9.83 2.07 18.77
N THR A 74 10.90 2.84 18.59
CA THR A 74 11.11 3.63 17.36
C THR A 74 11.66 2.72 16.28
N LEU A 75 10.98 2.67 15.14
CA LEU A 75 11.40 1.90 13.96
C LEU A 75 12.22 2.78 13.01
N SER A 76 12.93 2.15 12.08
CA SER A 76 13.57 2.88 10.99
C SER A 76 12.49 3.45 10.07
N ALA A 77 12.52 4.76 9.84
CA ALA A 77 11.57 5.47 8.99
C ALA A 77 12.17 5.85 7.63
N GLU A 78 13.51 5.88 7.52
CA GLU A 78 14.25 6.22 6.29
C GLU A 78 13.74 5.40 5.11
N GLY A 79 13.39 6.08 4.01
CA GLY A 79 12.87 5.48 2.79
C GLY A 79 11.44 4.95 2.87
N LEU A 80 10.71 5.22 3.96
CA LEU A 80 9.35 4.73 4.19
C LEU A 80 8.39 5.86 4.60
N CYS A 81 8.70 6.59 5.67
CA CYS A 81 7.84 7.64 6.22
C CYS A 81 8.64 8.65 7.06
N THR A 82 7.99 9.70 7.56
CA THR A 82 8.65 10.69 8.42
C THR A 82 8.89 10.14 9.84
N LEU A 83 7.94 9.36 10.36
CA LEU A 83 8.05 8.74 11.68
C LEU A 83 7.38 7.36 11.70
N ALA A 84 8.11 6.37 12.20
CA ALA A 84 7.62 5.01 12.41
C ALA A 84 7.77 4.61 13.89
N LEU A 85 6.65 4.27 14.52
CA LEU A 85 6.59 3.83 15.91
C LEU A 85 5.93 2.47 16.01
N LYS A 86 6.29 1.70 17.03
CA LYS A 86 5.64 0.44 17.37
C LYS A 86 5.23 0.41 18.83
N TYR A 87 4.02 -0.04 19.10
CA TYR A 87 3.48 -0.27 20.44
C TYR A 87 2.76 -1.62 20.44
N ASP A 88 3.10 -2.50 21.37
CA ASP A 88 2.47 -3.83 21.51
C ASP A 88 2.39 -4.66 20.21
N GLY A 89 3.31 -4.40 19.27
CA GLY A 89 3.33 -5.03 17.94
C GLY A 89 2.52 -4.32 16.85
N ALA A 90 1.71 -3.30 17.18
CA ALA A 90 1.10 -2.40 16.22
C ALA A 90 2.11 -1.35 15.75
N GLU A 91 2.28 -1.21 14.43
CA GLU A 91 3.15 -0.21 13.83
C GLU A 91 2.34 0.96 13.31
N ILE A 92 2.74 2.17 13.70
CA ILE A 92 2.14 3.45 13.31
C ILE A 92 3.16 4.18 12.44
N TYR A 93 2.74 4.55 11.24
CA TYR A 93 3.52 5.35 10.30
C TYR A 93 2.86 6.71 10.12
N TRP A 94 3.69 7.75 9.97
CA TRP A 94 3.23 9.11 9.73
C TRP A 94 4.10 9.82 8.69
N TRP A 95 3.44 10.59 7.81
CA TRP A 95 4.08 11.38 6.77
C TRP A 95 3.79 12.86 6.95
N ASP A 96 4.87 13.64 7.09
CA ASP A 96 4.84 15.10 7.07
C ASP A 96 4.85 15.61 5.63
N LEU A 97 3.72 15.45 4.93
CA LEU A 97 3.62 15.74 3.50
C LEU A 97 3.85 17.21 3.14
N GLU A 98 3.77 18.13 4.10
CA GLU A 98 4.08 19.55 3.88
C GLU A 98 5.59 19.80 3.77
N ASN A 99 6.40 18.98 4.45
CA ASN A 99 7.85 19.15 4.52
C ASN A 99 8.62 18.10 3.71
N LEU A 100 7.97 17.02 3.26
CA LEU A 100 8.57 16.03 2.37
C LEU A 100 8.69 16.56 0.95
N ALA A 101 9.85 16.29 0.33
CA ALA A 101 10.05 16.56 -1.09
C ALA A 101 9.21 15.56 -1.91
N PRO A 102 8.45 15.99 -2.94
CA PRO A 102 7.61 15.09 -3.73
C PRO A 102 8.37 13.91 -4.36
N GLU A 103 9.66 14.10 -4.66
CA GLU A 103 10.54 13.08 -5.21
C GLU A 103 11.19 12.15 -4.17
N SER A 104 10.96 12.38 -2.87
CA SER A 104 11.54 11.55 -1.81
C SER A 104 10.88 10.18 -1.74
N ASP A 105 11.64 9.17 -1.32
CA ASP A 105 11.15 7.81 -1.17
C ASP A 105 9.97 7.73 -0.19
N GLU A 106 9.99 8.54 0.88
CA GLU A 106 8.89 8.62 1.85
C GLU A 106 7.60 9.17 1.21
N TYR A 107 7.70 10.24 0.41
CA TYR A 107 6.52 10.79 -0.29
C TYR A 107 5.96 9.76 -1.29
N GLN A 108 6.84 9.07 -2.01
CA GLN A 108 6.44 8.02 -2.95
C GLN A 108 5.81 6.80 -2.25
N ALA A 109 6.28 6.45 -1.05
CA ALA A 109 5.66 5.40 -0.23
C ALA A 109 4.24 5.80 0.21
N TYR A 110 4.02 7.06 0.61
CA TYR A 110 2.68 7.58 0.89
C TYR A 110 1.77 7.51 -0.34
N GLU A 111 2.26 7.94 -1.50
CA GLU A 111 1.48 7.92 -2.74
C GLU A 111 1.15 6.50 -3.20
N SER A 112 2.08 5.55 -3.04
CA SER A 112 1.81 4.12 -3.27
C SER A 112 0.69 3.62 -2.35
N LEU A 113 0.75 3.95 -1.06
CA LEU A 113 -0.30 3.58 -0.12
C LEU A 113 -1.65 4.21 -0.50
N ARG A 114 -1.66 5.50 -0.87
CA ARG A 114 -2.87 6.23 -1.24
C ARG A 114 -3.53 5.66 -2.50
N THR A 115 -2.73 5.33 -3.51
CA THR A 115 -3.22 4.94 -4.83
C THR A 115 -3.46 3.44 -4.97
N LYS A 116 -2.61 2.61 -4.34
CA LYS A 116 -2.65 1.14 -4.48
C LYS A 116 -3.09 0.43 -3.20
N GLY A 117 -3.09 1.10 -2.05
CA GLY A 117 -3.36 0.47 -0.76
C GLY A 117 -2.19 -0.34 -0.20
N GLU A 118 -1.00 -0.19 -0.79
CA GLU A 118 0.18 -0.97 -0.44
C GLU A 118 1.46 -0.14 -0.51
N ILE A 119 2.49 -0.58 0.20
CA ILE A 119 3.84 -0.04 0.15
C ILE A 119 4.79 -1.19 -0.17
N ASP A 120 5.56 -1.04 -1.24
CA ASP A 120 6.73 -1.89 -1.49
C ASP A 120 7.92 -1.33 -0.72
N LEU A 121 8.30 -1.99 0.37
CA LEU A 121 9.41 -1.56 1.20
C LEU A 121 10.70 -1.54 0.37
N TYR A 122 11.23 -0.34 0.16
CA TYR A 122 12.50 -0.09 -0.52
C TYR A 122 12.57 -0.60 -1.97
N GLY A 123 11.43 -0.85 -2.62
CA GLY A 123 11.38 -1.45 -3.95
C GLY A 123 11.98 -2.87 -4.00
N ALA A 124 12.05 -3.55 -2.85
CA ALA A 124 12.66 -4.86 -2.70
C ALA A 124 11.67 -6.01 -2.97
N GLY A 125 10.41 -5.70 -3.31
CA GLY A 125 9.32 -6.66 -3.45
C GLY A 125 8.72 -7.10 -2.11
N THR A 126 9.00 -6.38 -1.01
CA THR A 126 8.41 -6.68 0.30
C THR A 126 7.21 -5.78 0.50
N ILE A 127 6.02 -6.30 0.18
CA ILE A 127 4.78 -5.55 0.19
C ILE A 127 4.14 -5.57 1.58
N ILE A 128 3.82 -4.40 2.12
CA ILE A 128 2.95 -4.22 3.29
C ILE A 128 1.66 -3.49 2.88
N MET A 129 0.56 -3.82 3.56
CA MET A 129 -0.77 -3.24 3.28
C MET A 129 -1.34 -2.61 4.56
N PRO A 130 -0.76 -1.50 5.05
CA PRO A 130 -1.25 -0.84 6.25
C PRO A 130 -2.60 -0.15 5.99
N LYS A 131 -3.42 -0.04 7.04
CA LYS A 131 -4.65 0.73 6.99
C LYS A 131 -4.32 2.22 7.05
N LYS A 132 -4.83 3.02 6.11
CA LYS A 132 -4.60 4.47 6.05
C LYS A 132 -5.72 5.27 6.73
N ASN A 133 -5.38 6.37 7.41
CA ASN A 133 -6.29 7.42 7.84
C ASN A 133 -5.56 8.78 7.79
N GLY A 134 -5.94 9.64 6.84
CA GLY A 134 -5.21 10.90 6.57
C GLY A 134 -3.71 10.66 6.34
N PRO A 135 -2.81 11.42 7.00
CA PRO A 135 -1.36 11.28 6.90
C PRO A 135 -0.80 10.12 7.74
N PHE A 136 -1.66 9.29 8.33
CA PHE A 136 -1.28 8.17 9.18
C PHE A 136 -1.56 6.83 8.50
N ALA A 137 -0.77 5.83 8.87
CA ALA A 137 -1.07 4.45 8.54
C ALA A 137 -0.78 3.52 9.73
N LEU A 138 -1.49 2.39 9.74
CA LEU A 138 -1.48 1.43 10.82
C LEU A 138 -1.27 0.02 10.25
N LEU A 139 -0.24 -0.68 10.74
CA LEU A 139 0.04 -2.06 10.40
C LEU A 139 -0.06 -2.93 11.65
N LEU A 140 -0.85 -4.00 11.58
CA LEU A 140 -1.17 -4.86 12.73
C LEU A 140 -0.64 -6.29 12.60
N THR A 141 0.32 -6.53 11.70
CA THR A 141 0.88 -7.87 11.43
C THR A 141 1.35 -8.60 12.69
N TYR A 142 1.88 -7.87 13.67
CA TYR A 142 2.43 -8.41 14.91
C TYR A 142 1.68 -7.96 16.17
N TYR A 143 0.55 -7.27 16.01
CA TYR A 143 -0.22 -6.77 17.15
C TYR A 143 -0.95 -7.93 17.85
N GLU A 144 -0.77 -8.06 19.16
CA GLU A 144 -1.30 -9.18 19.94
C GLU A 144 -2.64 -8.87 20.64
N GLY A 145 -3.09 -7.61 20.60
CA GLY A 145 -4.34 -7.16 21.23
C GLY A 145 -5.60 -7.31 20.36
N ASP A 146 -6.62 -6.49 20.64
CA ASP A 146 -7.88 -6.50 19.88
C ASP A 146 -7.72 -5.73 18.56
N VAL A 147 -7.36 -6.46 17.50
CA VAL A 147 -7.15 -5.94 16.15
C VAL A 147 -8.35 -5.13 15.64
N GLN A 148 -9.58 -5.63 15.86
CA GLN A 148 -10.78 -4.98 15.33
C GLN A 148 -11.07 -3.68 16.08
N ALA A 149 -10.91 -3.68 17.40
CA ALA A 149 -11.08 -2.47 18.20
C ALA A 149 -10.04 -1.41 17.84
N LEU A 150 -8.79 -1.81 17.61
CA LEU A 150 -7.72 -0.90 17.26
C LEU A 150 -7.88 -0.31 15.84
N GLU A 151 -8.19 -1.12 14.83
CA GLU A 151 -8.50 -0.60 13.49
C GLU A 151 -9.70 0.35 13.50
N LYS A 152 -10.75 0.01 14.25
CA LYS A 152 -11.95 0.84 14.38
C LYS A 152 -11.62 2.18 15.03
N ALA A 153 -10.91 2.17 16.15
CA ALA A 153 -10.46 3.39 16.82
C ALA A 153 -9.57 4.23 15.90
N PHE A 154 -8.61 3.61 15.21
CA PHE A 154 -7.75 4.29 14.26
C PHE A 154 -8.53 4.95 13.13
N GLY A 155 -9.58 4.31 12.60
CA GLY A 155 -10.46 4.91 11.59
C GLY A 155 -11.33 6.06 12.12
N GLU A 156 -11.69 6.03 13.40
CA GLU A 156 -12.45 7.10 14.08
C GLU A 156 -11.58 8.30 14.45
N PHE A 157 -10.26 8.12 14.55
CA PHE A 157 -9.34 9.19 14.90
C PHE A 157 -9.41 10.35 13.90
N GLY A 158 -9.58 11.57 14.42
CA GLY A 158 -9.68 12.78 13.59
C GLY A 158 -10.96 12.89 12.75
N GLN A 159 -12.00 12.11 13.07
CA GLN A 159 -13.35 12.24 12.49
C GLN A 159 -14.27 13.14 13.33
N GLU A 160 -13.87 13.50 14.56
CA GLU A 160 -14.63 14.37 15.45
C GLU A 160 -14.20 15.84 15.24
N ASN A 161 -15.19 16.74 15.06
CA ASN A 161 -15.05 18.20 14.97
C ASN A 161 -15.03 18.84 16.36
#